data_AF-A0A162TDQ7-F1
#
_entry.id   AF-A0A162TDQ7-F1
#
_cell.length_a   1.000
_cell.length_b   1.000
_cell.length_c   1.000
_cell.angle_alpha   90.00
_cell.angle_beta   90.00
_cell.angle_gamma   90.00
#
_symmetry.space_group_name_H-M   'P 1'
#
loop_
_entity.id
_entity.type
_entity.pdbx_description
1 polymer ?
#
loop_
_entity_poly.entity_id
_entity_poly.type
_entity_poly.pdbx_seq_one_letter_code
_entity_poly.pdbx_strand_id
1 'polypeptide(L)'
;MEYNHSLTSPLIAITSALAAVAWLILFIGACVAAFHGVAWFIIIYELVFVVGLIILLGVGLFNRYREMVYLFMAVSLVYLTWLCQWTLDNNWIGGARAATAGAVILIIVEFIWAIELTAPGGGTFMSNGSFKGVN
;
A
#
# COMPACT_ATOMS: atom_id res chain seq x y z
N MET A 1 -3.57 31.18 12.73
CA MET A 1 -3.41 30.56 11.39
C MET A 1 -3.56 29.07 11.61
N GLU A 2 -4.80 28.58 11.48
CA GLU A 2 -5.13 27.16 11.63
C GLU A 2 -4.35 26.35 10.60
N TYR A 3 -3.44 25.50 11.10
CA TYR A 3 -2.78 24.47 10.31
C TYR A 3 -3.82 23.40 9.97
N ASN A 4 -4.66 23.70 8.98
CA ASN A 4 -5.48 22.71 8.31
C ASN A 4 -4.55 21.78 7.51
N HIS A 5 -3.94 20.80 8.18
CA HIS A 5 -3.48 19.55 7.58
C HIS A 5 -4.70 18.67 7.20
N SER A 6 -5.75 19.29 6.67
CA SER A 6 -6.92 18.59 6.17
C SER A 6 -6.69 18.42 4.68
N LEU A 7 -6.47 17.17 4.26
CA LEU A 7 -5.98 16.70 2.95
C LEU A 7 -4.47 16.42 2.87
N THR A 8 -4.03 15.45 3.68
CA THR A 8 -3.09 14.40 3.21
C THR A 8 -3.23 14.22 1.69
N SER A 9 -2.15 14.45 0.93
CA SER A 9 -2.12 14.58 -0.53
C SER A 9 -3.18 13.72 -1.26
N PRO A 10 -3.93 14.24 -2.25
CA PRO A 10 -4.94 13.47 -2.98
C PRO A 10 -4.38 12.16 -3.54
N LEU A 11 -3.08 12.12 -3.82
CA LEU A 11 -2.34 10.92 -4.21
C LEU A 11 -2.43 9.77 -3.18
N ILE A 12 -2.30 10.06 -1.88
CA ILE A 12 -2.39 9.05 -0.81
C ILE A 12 -3.83 8.56 -0.63
N ALA A 13 -4.81 9.46 -0.78
CA ALA A 13 -6.24 9.09 -0.72
C ALA A 13 -6.66 8.23 -1.93
N ILE A 14 -6.15 8.53 -3.12
CA ILE A 14 -6.43 7.74 -4.33
C ILE A 14 -5.75 6.37 -4.24
N THR A 15 -4.48 6.33 -3.80
CA THR A 15 -3.74 5.07 -3.68
C THR A 15 -4.27 4.17 -2.57
N SER A 16 -4.78 4.72 -1.46
CA SER A 16 -5.46 3.93 -0.42
C SER A 16 -6.79 3.34 -0.89
N ALA A 17 -7.57 4.11 -1.66
CA ALA A 17 -8.77 3.58 -2.32
C ALA A 17 -8.42 2.47 -3.32
N LEU A 18 -7.34 2.65 -4.09
CA LEU A 18 -6.85 1.63 -5.03
C LEU A 18 -6.40 0.36 -4.29
N ALA A 19 -5.69 0.52 -3.16
CA ALA A 19 -5.28 -0.60 -2.31
C ALA A 19 -6.49 -1.35 -1.74
N ALA A 20 -7.53 -0.65 -1.29
CA ALA A 20 -8.75 -1.28 -0.80
C ALA A 20 -9.46 -2.10 -1.90
N VAL A 21 -9.51 -1.59 -3.13
CA VAL A 21 -10.07 -2.31 -4.29
C VAL A 21 -9.20 -3.52 -4.65
N ALA A 22 -7.88 -3.35 -4.67
CA ALA A 22 -6.95 -4.43 -4.97
C ALA A 22 -7.02 -5.55 -3.92
N TRP A 23 -7.17 -5.18 -2.65
CA TRP A 23 -7.42 -6.12 -1.56
C TRP A 23 -8.72 -6.89 -1.75
N LEU A 24 -9.82 -6.24 -2.14
CA LEU A 24 -11.08 -6.94 -2.44
C LEU A 24 -10.94 -7.93 -3.59
N ILE A 25 -10.23 -7.56 -4.66
CA ILE A 25 -9.96 -8.46 -5.80
C ILE A 25 -9.15 -9.67 -5.34
N LEU A 26 -8.15 -9.46 -4.50
CA LEU A 26 -7.34 -10.53 -3.92
C LEU A 26 -8.19 -11.45 -3.04
N PHE A 27 -9.03 -10.90 -2.17
CA PHE A 27 -9.95 -11.64 -1.31
C PHE A 27 -10.92 -12.50 -2.12
N ILE A 28 -11.57 -11.93 -3.13
CA ILE A 28 -12.50 -12.66 -4.01
C ILE A 28 -11.77 -13.77 -4.77
N GLY A 29 -10.58 -13.48 -5.32
CA GLY A 29 -9.76 -14.47 -6.01
C GLY A 29 -9.36 -15.64 -5.10
N ALA A 30 -9.02 -15.35 -3.85
CA ALA A 30 -8.67 -16.37 -2.86
C ALA A 30 -9.87 -17.20 -2.39
N CYS A 31 -11.05 -16.60 -2.27
CA CYS A 31 -12.29 -17.33 -1.97
C CYS A 31 -12.65 -18.31 -3.09
N VAL A 32 -12.54 -17.89 -4.35
CA VAL A 32 -12.84 -18.75 -5.51
C VAL A 32 -11.81 -19.86 -5.66
N ALA A 33 -10.54 -19.58 -5.36
CA ALA A 33 -9.48 -20.57 -5.36
C ALA A 33 -9.48 -21.50 -4.13
N ALA A 34 -10.42 -21.30 -3.19
CA ALA A 34 -10.56 -22.06 -1.96
C ALA A 34 -9.22 -22.28 -1.22
N PHE A 35 -8.40 -21.23 -1.12
CA PHE A 35 -7.10 -21.33 -0.47
C PHE A 35 -7.26 -21.58 1.04
N HIS A 36 -6.61 -22.63 1.53
CA HIS A 36 -6.54 -22.99 2.94
C HIS A 36 -5.10 -22.89 3.43
N GLY A 37 -4.89 -22.48 4.69
CA GLY A 37 -3.57 -22.40 5.32
C GLY A 37 -2.92 -21.01 5.23
N VAL A 38 -1.61 -20.96 4.95
CA VAL A 38 -0.77 -19.75 5.06
C VAL A 38 -1.24 -18.60 4.16
N ALA A 39 -1.82 -18.91 2.99
CA ALA A 39 -2.38 -17.91 2.08
C ALA A 39 -3.47 -17.05 2.75
N TRP A 40 -4.33 -17.64 3.60
CA TRP A 40 -5.38 -16.89 4.28
C TRP A 40 -4.82 -15.90 5.32
N PHE A 41 -3.74 -16.29 6.01
CA PHE A 41 -3.05 -15.41 6.96
C PHE A 41 -2.47 -14.18 6.26
N ILE A 42 -1.92 -14.35 5.05
CA ILE A 42 -1.36 -13.26 4.24
C ILE A 42 -2.44 -12.23 3.88
N ILE A 43 -3.66 -12.67 3.54
CA ILE A 43 -4.77 -11.75 3.18
C ILE A 43 -5.20 -10.88 4.35
N ILE A 44 -5.24 -11.45 5.55
CA ILE A 44 -5.59 -10.71 6.77
C ILE A 44 -4.49 -9.75 7.15
N TYR A 45 -3.23 -10.20 7.07
CA TYR A 45 -2.08 -9.34 7.31
C TYR A 45 -2.11 -8.12 6.39
N GLU A 46 -2.45 -8.31 5.12
CA GLU A 46 -2.56 -7.22 4.14
C GLU A 46 -3.67 -6.23 4.49
N LEU A 47 -4.84 -6.70 4.94
CA LEU A 47 -5.90 -5.80 5.40
C LEU A 47 -5.43 -4.96 6.59
N VAL A 48 -4.78 -5.59 7.56
CA VAL A 48 -4.25 -4.92 8.74
C VAL A 48 -3.17 -3.91 8.35
N PHE A 49 -2.35 -4.21 7.34
CA PHE A 49 -1.35 -3.27 6.83
C PHE A 49 -1.98 -2.06 6.15
N VAL A 50 -2.94 -2.26 5.23
CA VAL A 50 -3.65 -1.15 4.55
C VAL A 50 -4.38 -0.26 5.55
N VAL A 51 -5.10 -0.86 6.50
CA VAL A 51 -5.81 -0.11 7.57
C VAL A 51 -4.81 0.57 8.51
N GLY A 52 -3.74 -0.13 8.88
CA GLY A 52 -2.66 0.38 9.71
C GLY A 52 -2.02 1.62 9.10
N LEU A 53 -1.74 1.60 7.79
CA LEU A 53 -1.19 2.76 7.09
C LEU A 53 -2.17 3.94 7.03
N ILE A 54 -3.46 3.69 6.80
CA ILE A 54 -4.49 4.75 6.82
C ILE A 54 -4.55 5.44 8.19
N ILE A 55 -4.51 4.66 9.27
CA ILE A 55 -4.53 5.19 10.65
C ILE A 55 -3.23 5.95 10.94
N LEU A 56 -2.08 5.41 10.57
CA LEU A 56 -0.76 6.00 10.87
C LEU A 56 -0.54 7.33 10.11
N LEU A 57 -1.08 7.42 8.89
CA LEU A 57 -1.19 8.65 8.12
C LEU A 57 -2.18 9.65 8.76
N GLY A 58 -3.35 9.17 9.21
CA GLY A 58 -4.40 10.01 9.80
C GLY A 58 -4.02 10.62 11.15
N VAL A 59 -3.19 9.95 11.93
CA VAL A 59 -2.74 10.44 13.25
C VAL A 59 -1.48 11.33 13.13
N GLY A 60 -0.86 11.42 11.95
CA GLY A 60 0.31 12.29 11.72
C GLY A 60 1.58 11.86 12.47
N LEU A 61 1.61 10.65 13.02
CA LEU A 61 2.74 10.12 13.80
C LEU A 61 3.88 9.55 12.92
N PHE A 62 3.84 9.84 11.62
CA PHE A 62 4.79 9.33 10.64
C PHE A 62 6.25 9.58 11.01
N ASN A 63 6.56 10.73 11.61
CA ASN A 63 7.93 11.10 11.91
C ASN A 63 8.55 10.27 13.06
N ARG A 64 7.73 9.67 13.95
CA ARG A 64 8.22 8.87 15.09
C ARG A 64 8.30 7.37 14.78
N TYR A 65 7.50 6.87 13.84
CA TYR A 65 7.43 5.43 13.51
C TYR A 65 7.91 5.08 12.10
N ARG A 66 8.59 6.01 11.40
CA ARG A 66 9.09 5.84 10.03
C ARG A 66 9.81 4.51 9.79
N GLU A 67 10.76 4.16 10.66
CA GLU A 67 11.54 2.91 10.52
C GLU A 67 10.69 1.64 10.63
N MET A 68 9.72 1.62 11.55
CA MET A 68 8.81 0.49 11.70
C MET A 68 7.91 0.34 10.48
N VAL A 69 7.40 1.44 9.94
CA VAL A 69 6.55 1.42 8.73
C VAL A 69 7.29 0.86 7.53
N TYR A 70 8.54 1.26 7.31
CA TYR A 70 9.35 0.71 6.21
C TYR A 70 9.63 -0.78 6.38
N LEU A 71 9.87 -1.25 7.61
CA LEU A 71 10.04 -2.68 7.88
C LEU A 71 8.76 -3.47 7.61
N PHE A 72 7.61 -2.99 8.11
CA PHE A 72 6.33 -3.65 7.86
C PHE A 72 5.97 -3.70 6.38
N MET A 73 6.25 -2.63 5.63
CA MET A 73 6.04 -2.57 4.18
C MET A 73 6.99 -3.51 3.43
N ALA A 74 8.27 -3.57 3.81
CA ALA A 74 9.22 -4.50 3.19
C ALA A 74 8.83 -5.96 3.41
N VAL A 75 8.35 -6.31 4.61
CA VAL A 75 7.84 -7.64 4.92
C VAL A 75 6.58 -7.95 4.09
N SER A 76 5.68 -6.97 3.95
CA SER A 76 4.47 -7.10 3.12
C SER A 76 4.79 -7.46 1.66
N LEU A 77 5.73 -6.73 1.04
CA LEU A 77 6.20 -7.01 -0.33
C LEU A 77 6.74 -8.44 -0.50
N VAL A 78 7.47 -8.96 0.49
CA VAL A 78 8.01 -10.33 0.46
C VAL A 78 6.87 -11.36 0.51
N TYR A 79 5.84 -11.12 1.32
CA TYR A 79 4.68 -12.00 1.38
C TYR A 79 3.86 -11.97 0.09
N LEU A 80 3.65 -10.79 -0.50
CA LEU A 80 2.91 -10.64 -1.76
C LEU A 80 3.67 -11.25 -2.95
N THR A 81 4.99 -11.08 -3.02
CA THR A 81 5.80 -11.71 -4.07
C THR A 81 5.80 -13.23 -3.97
N TRP A 82 5.86 -13.77 -2.74
CA TRP A 82 5.71 -15.21 -2.52
C TRP A 82 4.32 -15.71 -2.93
N LEU A 83 3.26 -15.00 -2.54
CA LEU A 83 1.89 -15.32 -2.94
C LEU A 83 1.74 -15.31 -4.47
N CYS A 84 2.32 -14.33 -5.15
CA CYS A 84 2.25 -14.16 -6.59
C CYS A 84 2.93 -15.30 -7.36
N GLN A 85 4.09 -15.80 -6.89
CA GLN A 85 4.72 -16.98 -7.50
C GLN A 85 3.86 -18.23 -7.30
N TRP A 86 3.37 -18.42 -6.08
CA TRP A 86 2.55 -19.58 -5.74
C TRP A 86 1.22 -19.63 -6.50
N THR A 87 0.56 -18.49 -6.71
CA THR A 87 -0.68 -18.43 -7.51
C THR A 87 -0.41 -18.62 -9.00
N LEU A 88 0.77 -18.25 -9.50
CA LEU A 88 1.16 -18.45 -10.90
C LEU A 88 1.47 -19.93 -11.20
N ASP A 89 2.14 -20.63 -10.28
CA ASP A 89 2.36 -22.07 -10.38
C ASP A 89 1.03 -22.85 -10.35
N ASN A 90 0.00 -22.30 -9.69
CA ASN A 90 -1.33 -22.90 -9.56
C ASN A 90 -2.38 -22.28 -10.50
N ASN A 91 -1.97 -21.86 -11.70
CA ASN A 91 -2.84 -21.22 -12.70
C ASN A 91 -4.00 -22.11 -13.23
N TRP A 92 -4.03 -23.39 -12.86
CA TRP A 92 -5.10 -24.33 -13.20
C TRP A 92 -6.33 -24.21 -12.30
N ILE A 93 -6.22 -23.51 -11.16
CA ILE A 93 -7.33 -23.26 -10.23
C ILE A 93 -8.06 -21.97 -10.61
N GLY A 94 -9.38 -22.08 -10.81
CA GLY A 94 -10.25 -20.93 -11.04
C GLY A 94 -10.10 -19.92 -9.90
N GLY A 95 -9.84 -18.65 -10.22
CA GLY A 95 -9.64 -17.59 -9.22
C GLY A 95 -8.18 -17.24 -8.92
N ALA A 96 -7.21 -18.14 -9.19
CA ALA A 96 -5.79 -17.86 -8.98
C ALA A 96 -5.33 -16.62 -9.77
N ARG A 97 -5.79 -16.48 -11.02
CA ARG A 97 -5.49 -15.32 -11.88
C ARG A 97 -6.02 -14.00 -11.34
N ALA A 98 -7.21 -14.02 -10.71
CA ALA A 98 -7.78 -12.82 -10.10
C ALA A 98 -7.02 -12.45 -8.82
N ALA A 99 -6.65 -13.46 -8.01
CA ALA A 99 -5.81 -13.26 -6.82
C ALA A 99 -4.44 -12.68 -7.20
N THR A 100 -3.79 -13.22 -8.24
CA THR A 100 -2.52 -12.68 -8.75
C THR A 100 -2.66 -11.23 -9.21
N ALA A 101 -3.75 -10.90 -9.92
CA ALA A 101 -3.98 -9.52 -10.36
C ALA A 101 -4.13 -8.55 -9.17
N GLY A 102 -4.89 -8.95 -8.13
CA GLY A 102 -5.02 -8.17 -6.90
C GLY A 102 -3.69 -7.97 -6.17
N ALA A 103 -2.87 -9.03 -6.06
CA ALA A 103 -1.55 -8.98 -5.45
C ALA A 103 -0.59 -8.05 -6.21
N VAL A 104 -0.56 -8.13 -7.55
CA VAL A 104 0.30 -7.24 -8.37
C VAL A 104 -0.07 -5.78 -8.18
N ILE A 105 -1.37 -5.45 -8.12
CA ILE A 105 -1.80 -4.06 -7.92
C ILE A 105 -1.38 -3.55 -6.54
N LEU A 106 -1.49 -4.36 -5.49
CA LEU A 106 -1.03 -4.01 -4.14
C LEU A 106 0.49 -3.76 -4.10
N ILE A 107 1.29 -4.64 -4.72
CA ILE A 107 2.75 -4.44 -4.85
C ILE A 107 3.07 -3.08 -5.49
N ILE A 108 2.36 -2.71 -6.56
CA ILE A 108 2.57 -1.42 -7.24
C ILE A 108 2.24 -0.25 -6.31
N VAL A 109 1.15 -0.33 -5.55
CA VAL A 109 0.78 0.72 -4.59
C VAL A 109 1.80 0.84 -3.46
N GLU A 110 2.30 -0.28 -2.95
CA GLU A 110 3.37 -0.30 -1.94
C GLU A 110 4.66 0.36 -2.44
N PHE A 111 5.04 0.15 -3.70
CA PHE A 111 6.17 0.87 -4.31
C PHE A 111 5.93 2.38 -4.41
N ILE A 112 4.71 2.81 -4.76
CA ILE A 112 4.37 4.23 -4.80
C ILE A 112 4.45 4.84 -3.40
N TRP A 113 3.93 4.14 -2.38
CA TRP A 113 4.05 4.55 -0.98
C TRP A 113 5.50 4.56 -0.50
N ALA A 114 6.32 3.58 -0.87
CA ALA A 114 7.74 3.55 -0.54
C ALA A 114 8.45 4.84 -0.98
N ILE A 115 8.23 5.24 -2.22
CA ILE A 115 8.86 6.41 -2.83
C ILE A 115 8.35 7.71 -2.17
N GLU A 116 7.03 7.85 -2.02
CA GLU A 116 6.41 9.04 -1.42
C GLU A 116 6.85 9.25 0.03
N LEU A 117 6.92 8.16 0.80
CA LEU A 117 7.32 8.22 2.21
C LEU A 117 8.83 8.47 2.36
N THR A 118 9.66 7.89 1.47
CA THR A 118 11.13 7.99 1.52
C THR A 118 11.67 9.32 0.99
N ALA A 119 10.92 10.04 0.14
CA ALA A 119 11.34 11.33 -0.39
C ALA A 119 11.66 12.35 0.75
N PRO A 120 12.86 12.97 0.77
CA PRO A 120 13.20 14.03 1.72
C PRO A 120 12.47 15.31 1.31
N GLY A 121 11.37 15.58 2.01
CA GLY A 121 10.40 16.61 1.65
C GLY A 121 9.17 15.96 1.04
N GLY A 122 8.26 15.49 1.89
CA GLY A 122 6.99 14.92 1.45
C GLY A 122 6.31 15.88 0.47
N GLY A 123 6.05 15.42 -0.76
CA GLY A 123 5.18 16.08 -1.72
C GLY A 123 5.42 17.55 -2.10
N THR A 124 6.59 18.16 -1.84
CA THR A 124 6.88 19.56 -2.23
C THR A 124 7.79 19.70 -3.44
N PHE A 125 7.74 18.79 -4.42
CA PHE A 125 8.38 19.02 -5.73
C PHE A 125 7.62 20.03 -6.62
N MET A 126 6.52 20.64 -6.14
CA MET A 126 5.80 21.72 -6.86
C MET A 126 5.29 22.86 -5.96
N SER A 127 6.00 23.26 -4.91
CA SER A 127 5.61 24.48 -4.15
C SER A 127 6.75 25.47 -3.84
N ASN A 128 7.94 25.33 -4.42
CA ASN A 128 9.00 26.31 -4.17
C ASN A 128 9.73 26.79 -5.44
N GLY A 129 8.94 27.19 -6.44
CA GLY A 129 9.40 28.09 -7.51
C GLY A 129 9.13 29.57 -7.23
N SER A 130 8.64 29.93 -6.03
CA SER A 130 8.51 31.34 -5.64
C SER A 130 9.89 31.86 -5.24
N PHE A 131 10.69 32.18 -6.26
CA PHE A 131 11.82 33.10 -6.17
C PHE A 131 11.30 34.41 -5.59
N LYS A 132 11.30 34.50 -4.26
CA LYS A 132 11.23 35.78 -3.58
C LYS A 132 12.53 36.50 -3.91
N GLY A 133 12.42 37.47 -4.83
CA GLY A 133 13.44 38.46 -5.09
C GLY A 133 13.95 39.01 -3.77
N VAL A 134 15.24 38.82 -3.54
CA VAL A 134 15.98 39.53 -2.50
C VAL A 134 16.48 40.79 -3.19
N ASN A 135 15.92 41.93 -2.78
CA ASN A 135 16.54 43.24 -2.98
C ASN A 135 17.90 43.27 -2.27
#